data_AF-A0A165E8H9-F1
#
_entry.id   AF-A0A165E8H9-F1
#
_cell.length_a   1.000
_cell.length_b   1.000
_cell.length_c   1.000
_cell.angle_alpha   90.00
_cell.angle_beta   90.00
_cell.angle_gamma   90.00
#
_symmetry.space_group_name_H-M   'P 1'
#
loop_
_entity.id
_entity.type
_entity.pdbx_description
1 polymer ?
#
loop_
_entity_poly.entity_id
_entity_poly.type
_entity_poly.pdbx_seq_one_letter_code
_entity_poly.pdbx_strand_id
1 'polypeptide(L)'
;MHMRDCRVAIVAEIEKLTEYATTRESDAMTSCYIPSEAGRKFKIRFGNKSATDMSVHCFVNGQLVARELVKSYKSRSLKGMRICGCTVRPFMFSNVTLTDDDNVALAGTTNADNLGVIEIRVYRCMTIGSGPFEAVRGVSFTEVGPIHERTKKAGSHCVSLGESEATHRARTMDVRYIDDPRRSPPHITFRYNYRPMGMLIAQDIAPRPLPPPSETTNVHVERRGIKRSASSMAESDRQSKRSRTMSTPMSVDMSIALRTVTPMSVVKEEPEVQGVPVAGPSAPRPVASGEENRRPSQARTDSQRSRSSTVKTEWAILPIRWLFGSGIIDLTGSGSSSGSRSVSSGEVIDLTQD
;
A
#
# COMPACT_ATOMS: atom_id res chain seq x y z
N MET A 1 13.50 -5.41 5.99
CA MET A 1 14.52 -4.76 5.16
C MET A 1 15.13 -3.60 5.94
N HIS A 2 16.42 -3.38 5.78
CA HIS A 2 17.13 -2.27 6.41
C HIS A 2 18.09 -1.68 5.39
N MET A 3 18.11 -0.36 5.26
CA MET A 3 19.02 0.35 4.39
C MET A 3 19.35 1.69 5.04
N ARG A 4 20.65 1.99 5.16
CA ARG A 4 21.19 3.15 5.88
C ARG A 4 20.62 3.26 7.29
N ASP A 5 19.92 4.34 7.58
CA ASP A 5 19.29 4.71 8.85
C ASP A 5 17.80 4.36 8.90
N CYS A 6 17.26 3.70 7.86
CA CYS A 6 15.84 3.38 7.75
C CYS A 6 15.59 1.87 7.81
N ARG A 7 14.56 1.46 8.52
CA ARG A 7 14.09 0.06 8.58
C ARG A 7 12.63 0.01 8.19
N VAL A 8 12.29 -0.91 7.30
CA VAL A 8 10.90 -1.22 6.96
C VAL A 8 10.65 -2.72 7.15
N ALA A 9 9.44 -3.05 7.58
CA ALA A 9 8.98 -4.43 7.69
C ALA A 9 7.49 -4.51 7.40
N ILE A 10 7.09 -5.56 6.67
CA ILE A 10 5.68 -5.93 6.52
C ILE A 10 5.35 -6.95 7.60
N VAL A 11 4.27 -6.70 8.34
CA VAL A 11 3.83 -7.53 9.47
C VAL A 11 2.40 -7.95 9.21
N ALA A 12 2.15 -9.25 9.05
CA ALA A 12 0.80 -9.80 8.98
C ALA A 12 0.36 -10.17 10.40
N GLU A 13 -0.78 -9.66 10.83
CA GLU A 13 -1.28 -9.78 12.21
C GLU A 13 -0.25 -9.32 13.27
N ILE A 14 0.54 -10.26 13.78
CA ILE A 14 1.52 -10.09 14.87
C ILE A 14 2.94 -10.41 14.37
N GLU A 15 3.08 -11.18 13.29
CA GLU A 15 4.35 -11.73 12.84
C GLU A 15 4.95 -10.94 11.68
N LYS A 16 6.26 -10.73 11.75
CA LYS A 16 7.00 -10.16 10.63
C LYS A 16 7.06 -11.20 9.51
N LEU A 17 6.62 -10.81 8.31
CA LEU A 17 6.72 -11.70 7.15
C LEU A 17 8.18 -11.97 6.79
N THR A 18 8.48 -13.22 6.44
CA THR A 18 9.79 -13.64 5.97
C THR A 18 10.12 -12.98 4.64
N GLU A 19 11.35 -12.45 4.54
CA GLU A 19 11.87 -11.77 3.35
C GLU A 19 12.75 -12.76 2.58
N TYR A 20 12.43 -13.01 1.31
CA TYR A 20 13.16 -13.90 0.40
C TYR A 20 13.84 -13.10 -0.71
N ALA A 21 14.92 -13.65 -1.28
CA ALA A 21 15.67 -13.08 -2.40
C ALA A 21 15.90 -11.56 -2.28
N THR A 22 16.40 -11.12 -1.13
CA THR A 22 16.63 -9.69 -0.88
C THR A 22 17.79 -9.21 -1.75
N THR A 23 17.51 -8.24 -2.62
CA THR A 23 18.46 -7.68 -3.58
C THR A 23 18.61 -6.18 -3.34
N ARG A 24 19.84 -5.68 -3.53
CA ARG A 24 20.12 -4.24 -3.56
C ARG A 24 20.26 -3.82 -5.01
N GLU A 25 19.26 -3.12 -5.53
CA GLU A 25 19.20 -2.68 -6.94
C GLU A 25 20.06 -1.44 -7.17
N SER A 26 20.18 -0.57 -6.16
CA SER A 26 21.07 0.59 -6.18
C SER A 26 21.46 0.99 -4.76
N ASP A 27 22.26 2.05 -4.62
CA ASP A 27 22.61 2.60 -3.31
C ASP A 27 21.43 3.16 -2.53
N ALA A 28 20.34 3.47 -3.23
CA ALA A 28 19.12 4.02 -2.65
C ALA A 28 17.91 3.09 -2.80
N MET A 29 18.09 1.86 -3.32
CA MET A 29 16.96 0.97 -3.59
C MET A 29 17.27 -0.48 -3.25
N THR A 30 16.35 -1.11 -2.54
CA THR A 30 16.40 -2.54 -2.22
C THR A 30 15.03 -3.17 -2.35
N SER A 31 15.02 -4.41 -2.81
CA SER A 31 13.81 -5.19 -3.05
C SER A 31 13.90 -6.57 -2.41
N CYS A 32 12.75 -7.15 -2.07
CA CYS A 32 12.65 -8.55 -1.68
C CYS A 32 11.29 -9.13 -2.05
N TYR A 33 11.13 -10.43 -1.84
CA TYR A 33 9.87 -11.13 -1.94
C TYR A 33 9.32 -11.46 -0.56
N ILE A 34 8.00 -11.39 -0.39
CA ILE A 34 7.32 -11.80 0.84
C ILE A 34 6.13 -12.71 0.52
N PRO A 35 5.81 -13.69 1.38
CA PRO A 35 4.63 -14.49 1.21
C PRO A 35 3.39 -13.66 1.52
N SER A 36 2.32 -13.90 0.77
CA SER A 36 1.01 -13.29 0.99
C SER A 36 -0.08 -14.34 0.96
N GLU A 37 -1.14 -14.10 1.73
CA GLU A 37 -2.28 -14.99 1.91
C GLU A 37 -3.55 -14.17 1.80
N ALA A 38 -4.44 -14.52 0.88
CA ALA A 38 -5.66 -13.77 0.64
C ALA A 38 -6.56 -13.74 1.89
N GLY A 39 -7.20 -12.59 2.14
CA GLY A 39 -7.98 -12.33 3.35
C GLY A 39 -7.14 -11.88 4.56
N ARG A 40 -5.81 -12.01 4.50
CA ARG A 40 -4.95 -11.70 5.65
C ARG A 40 -4.63 -10.21 5.74
N LYS A 41 -4.89 -9.62 6.91
CA LYS A 41 -4.56 -8.22 7.21
C LYS A 41 -3.07 -8.04 7.46
N PHE A 42 -2.50 -6.95 6.98
CA PHE A 42 -1.12 -6.59 7.25
C PHE A 42 -0.94 -5.11 7.60
N LYS A 43 0.20 -4.79 8.20
CA LYS A 43 0.64 -3.44 8.53
C LYS A 43 2.09 -3.23 8.12
N ILE A 44 2.42 -2.00 7.75
CA ILE A 44 3.78 -1.58 7.40
C ILE A 44 4.39 -0.92 8.64
N ARG A 45 5.54 -1.41 9.10
CA ARG A 45 6.30 -0.81 10.21
C ARG A 45 7.51 -0.08 9.67
N PHE A 46 7.69 1.15 10.12
CA PHE A 46 8.83 2.01 9.82
C PHE A 46 9.67 2.25 11.07
N GLY A 47 10.98 2.32 10.92
CA GLY A 47 11.91 2.76 11.94
C GLY A 47 12.91 3.75 11.35
N ASN A 48 13.03 4.91 11.96
CA ASN A 48 14.01 5.94 11.63
C ASN A 48 15.07 5.95 12.72
N LYS A 49 16.32 5.68 12.36
CA LYS A 49 17.50 5.72 13.25
C LYS A 49 18.38 6.96 13.01
N SER A 50 17.89 7.91 12.22
CA SER A 50 18.63 9.11 11.85
C SER A 50 18.31 10.27 12.78
N ALA A 51 19.15 11.30 12.73
CA ALA A 51 18.92 12.60 13.37
C ALA A 51 17.87 13.48 12.63
N THR A 52 17.39 13.05 11.47
CA THR A 52 16.49 13.82 10.59
C THR A 52 15.11 13.18 10.53
N ASP A 53 14.05 13.98 10.43
CA ASP A 53 12.71 13.43 10.24
C ASP A 53 12.55 12.86 8.82
N MET A 54 11.76 11.79 8.70
CA MET A 54 11.52 11.12 7.42
C MET A 54 10.05 11.23 7.04
N SER A 55 9.79 11.69 5.82
CA SER A 55 8.47 11.60 5.18
C SER A 55 8.44 10.34 4.32
N VAL A 56 7.52 9.44 4.63
CA VAL A 56 7.41 8.13 4.01
C VAL A 56 6.16 8.08 3.15
N HIS A 57 6.34 7.92 1.84
CA HIS A 57 5.26 7.80 0.87
C HIS A 57 5.07 6.31 0.56
N CYS A 58 3.90 5.79 0.90
CA CYS A 58 3.58 4.36 0.72
C CYS A 58 2.73 4.19 -0.52
N PHE A 59 3.21 3.38 -1.45
CA PHE A 59 2.52 2.98 -2.66
C PHE A 59 2.17 1.51 -2.56
N VAL A 60 0.94 1.17 -2.92
CA VAL A 60 0.45 -0.21 -2.98
C VAL A 60 -0.18 -0.41 -4.34
N ASN A 61 0.29 -1.41 -5.08
CA ASN A 61 -0.10 -1.62 -6.47
C ASN A 61 0.10 -0.37 -7.35
N GLY A 62 1.12 0.44 -7.05
CA GLY A 62 1.41 1.69 -7.75
C GLY A 62 0.55 2.89 -7.33
N GLN A 63 -0.44 2.71 -6.46
CA GLN A 63 -1.27 3.81 -5.95
C GLN A 63 -0.72 4.35 -4.63
N LEU A 64 -0.62 5.67 -4.49
CA LEU A 64 -0.23 6.31 -3.23
C LEU A 64 -1.36 6.15 -2.21
N VAL A 65 -1.14 5.37 -1.13
CA VAL A 65 -2.15 5.09 -0.11
C VAL A 65 -1.98 5.92 1.17
N ALA A 66 -0.76 6.36 1.46
CA ALA A 66 -0.47 7.12 2.67
C ALA A 66 0.83 7.93 2.56
N ARG A 67 0.87 9.03 3.32
CA ARG A 67 2.08 9.76 3.65
C ARG A 67 2.23 9.78 5.16
N GLU A 68 3.32 9.24 5.66
CA GLU A 68 3.57 9.11 7.10
C GLU A 68 4.84 9.85 7.50
N LEU A 69 4.77 10.61 8.60
CA LEU A 69 5.95 11.22 9.21
C LEU A 69 6.53 10.26 10.26
N VAL A 70 7.80 9.93 10.11
CA VAL A 70 8.57 9.15 11.07
C VAL A 70 9.65 10.05 11.66
N LYS A 71 9.41 10.51 12.89
CA LYS A 71 10.35 11.40 13.60
C LYS A 71 11.72 10.72 13.80
N SER A 72 12.75 11.55 13.93
CA SER A 72 14.10 11.13 14.29
C SER A 72 14.12 10.17 15.48
N TYR A 73 14.87 9.07 15.36
CA TYR A 73 14.99 7.98 16.35
C TYR A 73 13.65 7.36 16.81
N LYS A 74 12.58 7.49 16.03
CA LYS A 74 11.26 6.90 16.33
C LYS A 74 10.86 5.83 15.32
N SER A 75 9.85 5.06 15.70
CA SER A 75 9.20 4.07 14.83
C SER A 75 7.72 4.35 14.72
N ARG A 76 7.10 3.91 13.63
CA ARG A 76 5.68 4.11 13.35
C ARG A 76 5.11 2.90 12.63
N SER A 77 3.79 2.72 12.70
CA SER A 77 3.10 1.67 11.96
C SER A 77 1.92 2.22 11.18
N LEU A 78 1.80 1.83 9.93
CA LEU A 78 0.66 2.10 9.06
C LEU A 78 -0.14 0.80 8.88
N LYS A 79 -1.35 0.75 9.45
CA LYS A 79 -2.22 -0.44 9.45
C LYS A 79 -3.16 -0.51 8.24
N GLY A 80 -3.34 0.59 7.53
CA GLY A 80 -4.35 0.71 6.50
C GLY A 80 -4.46 2.12 5.96
N MET A 81 -5.40 2.33 5.05
CA MET A 81 -5.72 3.64 4.50
C MET A 81 -6.67 4.39 5.44
N ARG A 82 -6.26 5.59 5.85
CA ARG A 82 -7.08 6.43 6.70
C ARG A 82 -8.15 7.14 5.88
N ILE A 83 -9.42 6.90 6.20
CA ILE A 83 -10.56 7.53 5.51
C ILE A 83 -11.01 8.82 6.19
N CYS A 84 -10.78 8.95 7.51
CA CYS A 84 -11.04 10.19 8.25
C CYS A 84 -10.14 10.31 9.49
N GLY A 85 -10.33 11.38 10.28
CA GLY A 85 -9.49 11.69 11.44
C GLY A 85 -9.40 10.57 12.50
N CYS A 86 -10.40 9.70 12.59
CA CYS A 86 -10.50 8.61 13.58
C CYS A 86 -10.86 7.24 12.99
N THR A 87 -10.88 7.07 11.66
CA THR A 87 -11.25 5.80 11.03
C THR A 87 -10.25 5.37 9.96
N VAL A 88 -9.93 4.08 9.93
CA VAL A 88 -9.00 3.45 8.98
C VAL A 88 -9.66 2.23 8.34
N ARG A 89 -9.36 1.98 7.06
CA ARG A 89 -9.64 0.69 6.42
C ARG A 89 -8.32 -0.10 6.35
N PRO A 90 -8.20 -1.24 7.06
CA PRO A 90 -6.96 -2.02 7.10
C PRO A 90 -6.53 -2.51 5.72
N PHE A 91 -5.22 -2.65 5.51
CA PHE A 91 -4.73 -3.33 4.31
C PHE A 91 -4.92 -4.84 4.44
N MET A 92 -5.38 -5.46 3.36
CA MET A 92 -5.61 -6.89 3.28
C MET A 92 -5.07 -7.42 1.95
N PHE A 93 -4.35 -8.55 1.97
CA PHE A 93 -4.04 -9.23 0.72
C PHE A 93 -5.31 -9.83 0.14
N SER A 94 -5.51 -9.75 -1.17
CA SER A 94 -6.70 -10.26 -1.84
C SER A 94 -6.33 -10.98 -3.13
N ASN A 95 -7.23 -11.85 -3.58
CA ASN A 95 -7.14 -12.42 -4.91
C ASN A 95 -7.40 -11.33 -5.97
N VAL A 96 -6.70 -11.45 -7.09
CA VAL A 96 -7.00 -10.66 -8.29
C VAL A 96 -8.20 -11.30 -8.98
N THR A 97 -9.23 -10.50 -9.26
CA THR A 97 -10.34 -10.95 -10.11
C THR A 97 -9.87 -11.00 -11.55
N LEU A 98 -10.16 -12.10 -12.23
CA LEU A 98 -9.74 -12.35 -13.60
C LEU A 98 -10.96 -12.29 -14.52
N THR A 99 -10.77 -11.73 -15.70
CA THR A 99 -11.79 -11.68 -16.75
C THR A 99 -11.17 -12.01 -18.10
N ASP A 100 -11.94 -12.58 -18.99
CA ASP A 100 -11.64 -12.80 -20.40
C ASP A 100 -12.27 -11.75 -21.31
N ASP A 101 -13.12 -10.87 -20.77
CA ASP A 101 -13.75 -9.77 -21.51
C ASP A 101 -12.81 -8.55 -21.56
N ASP A 102 -12.27 -8.30 -22.76
CA ASP A 102 -11.44 -7.14 -23.08
C ASP A 102 -12.11 -5.82 -22.67
N ASN A 103 -13.44 -5.70 -22.73
CA ASN A 103 -14.17 -4.48 -22.41
C ASN A 103 -14.21 -4.19 -20.90
N VAL A 104 -14.17 -5.24 -20.08
CA VAL A 104 -14.23 -5.13 -18.61
C VAL A 104 -12.84 -4.84 -18.03
N ALA A 105 -11.79 -5.37 -18.66
CA ALA A 105 -10.40 -5.25 -18.19
C ALA A 105 -9.84 -3.81 -18.24
N LEU A 106 -10.38 -2.93 -19.09
CA LEU A 106 -9.92 -1.55 -19.28
C LEU A 106 -10.38 -0.57 -18.19
N ALA A 107 -11.33 -0.95 -17.34
CA ALA A 107 -11.90 -0.05 -16.33
C ALA A 107 -10.97 0.21 -15.12
N GLY A 108 -9.90 -0.59 -14.95
CA GLY A 108 -8.96 -0.46 -13.85
C GLY A 108 -7.81 0.51 -14.16
N THR A 109 -7.69 1.61 -13.43
CA THR A 109 -6.59 2.60 -13.52
C THR A 109 -5.23 2.09 -13.02
N THR A 110 -5.13 0.82 -12.65
CA THR A 110 -3.94 0.27 -12.00
C THR A 110 -2.99 -0.30 -13.04
N ASN A 111 -1.81 0.31 -13.18
CA ASN A 111 -0.73 -0.24 -14.02
C ASN A 111 -0.43 -1.69 -13.60
N ALA A 112 -0.70 -2.65 -14.50
CA ALA A 112 -0.49 -4.08 -14.26
C ALA A 112 0.95 -4.41 -13.83
N ASP A 113 1.92 -3.57 -14.19
CA ASP A 113 3.32 -3.73 -13.82
C ASP A 113 3.57 -3.61 -12.32
N ASN A 114 2.81 -2.77 -11.63
CA ASN A 114 2.97 -2.54 -10.19
C ASN A 114 2.10 -3.46 -9.33
N LEU A 115 1.29 -4.33 -9.94
CA LEU A 115 0.50 -5.31 -9.23
C LEU A 115 1.40 -6.27 -8.45
N GLY A 116 1.03 -6.55 -7.20
CA GLY A 116 1.86 -7.40 -6.33
C GLY A 116 3.05 -6.66 -5.71
N VAL A 117 3.08 -5.32 -5.77
CA VAL A 117 4.18 -4.49 -5.23
C VAL A 117 3.68 -3.55 -4.14
N ILE A 118 4.37 -3.58 -2.99
CA ILE A 118 4.32 -2.52 -1.97
C ILE A 118 5.64 -1.76 -2.06
N GLU A 119 5.57 -0.50 -2.44
CA GLU A 119 6.73 0.38 -2.61
C GLU A 119 6.71 1.49 -1.57
N ILE A 120 7.80 1.62 -0.83
CA ILE A 120 7.96 2.65 0.20
C ILE A 120 9.08 3.59 -0.23
N ARG A 121 8.73 4.85 -0.49
CA ARG A 121 9.67 5.92 -0.82
C ARG A 121 9.88 6.80 0.40
N VAL A 122 11.13 7.04 0.77
CA VAL A 122 11.50 7.82 1.96
C VAL A 122 12.21 9.09 1.52
N TYR A 123 11.77 10.22 2.06
CA TYR A 123 12.38 11.54 1.83
C TYR A 123 12.79 12.14 3.17
N ARG A 124 13.92 12.84 3.18
CA ARG A 124 14.38 13.57 4.36
C ARG A 124 13.62 14.89 4.48
N CYS A 125 13.22 15.26 5.68
CA CYS A 125 12.45 16.47 5.92
C CYS A 125 12.68 17.04 7.32
N MET A 126 12.14 18.24 7.53
CA MET A 126 12.05 18.90 8.83
C MET A 126 10.58 19.15 9.14
N THR A 127 10.14 18.78 10.34
CA THR A 127 8.81 19.15 10.83
C THR A 127 8.80 20.64 11.16
N ILE A 128 7.89 21.40 10.55
CA ILE A 128 7.76 22.86 10.75
C ILE A 128 6.45 23.26 11.44
N GLY A 129 5.48 22.35 11.53
CA GLY A 129 4.18 22.65 12.12
C GLY A 129 3.32 21.41 12.34
N SER A 130 2.19 21.59 13.01
CA SER A 130 1.17 20.55 13.15
C SER A 130 -0.21 21.17 13.31
N GLY A 131 -1.22 20.53 12.74
CA GLY A 131 -2.60 21.00 12.75
C GLY A 131 -3.60 19.89 13.10
N PRO A 132 -4.90 20.21 13.11
CA PRO A 132 -5.95 19.19 13.08
C PRO A 132 -5.75 18.28 11.85
N PHE A 133 -6.27 17.05 11.93
CA PHE A 133 -6.26 16.19 10.75
C PHE A 133 -7.10 16.81 9.64
N GLU A 134 -6.48 16.92 8.48
CA GLU A 134 -7.12 17.23 7.22
C GLU A 134 -6.95 16.01 6.33
N ALA A 135 -8.04 15.54 5.74
CA ALA A 135 -7.96 14.47 4.76
C ALA A 135 -7.01 14.90 3.64
N VAL A 136 -6.04 14.05 3.32
CA VAL A 136 -5.08 14.35 2.25
C VAL A 136 -5.87 14.42 0.95
N ARG A 137 -5.99 15.63 0.39
CA ARG A 137 -6.64 15.81 -0.91
C ARG A 137 -5.87 15.01 -1.96
N GLY A 138 -6.61 14.27 -2.79
CA GLY A 138 -6.04 13.50 -3.90
C GLY A 138 -5.48 12.12 -3.55
N VAL A 139 -5.63 11.64 -2.31
CA VAL A 139 -5.39 10.23 -1.98
C VAL A 139 -6.72 9.47 -2.12
N SER A 140 -6.95 8.89 -3.28
CA SER A 140 -8.02 7.92 -3.51
C SER A 140 -7.40 6.56 -3.79
N PHE A 141 -7.90 5.53 -3.14
CA PHE A 141 -7.55 4.15 -3.46
C PHE A 141 -8.65 3.57 -4.34
N THR A 142 -8.26 3.15 -5.53
CA THR A 142 -9.15 2.43 -6.45
C THR A 142 -8.85 0.96 -6.29
N GLU A 143 -9.83 0.18 -5.84
CA GLU A 143 -9.69 -1.26 -5.74
C GLU A 143 -9.30 -1.84 -7.11
N VAL A 144 -8.44 -2.85 -7.09
CA VAL A 144 -7.97 -3.47 -8.33
C VAL A 144 -9.14 -4.20 -8.96
N GLY A 145 -9.62 -3.68 -10.10
CA GLY A 145 -10.70 -4.28 -10.87
C GLY A 145 -10.29 -5.60 -11.55
N PRO A 146 -11.21 -6.22 -12.30
CA PRO A 146 -10.91 -7.41 -13.08
C PRO A 146 -9.75 -7.17 -14.04
N ILE A 147 -8.78 -8.09 -14.07
CA ILE A 147 -7.63 -8.03 -14.96
C ILE A 147 -7.79 -9.09 -16.04
N HIS A 148 -7.46 -8.73 -17.28
CA HIS A 148 -7.52 -9.69 -18.37
C HIS A 148 -6.56 -10.86 -18.12
N GLU A 149 -7.05 -12.08 -18.32
CA GLU A 149 -6.23 -13.28 -18.26
C GLU A 149 -4.95 -13.25 -19.12
N ARG A 150 -4.95 -12.54 -20.25
CA ARG A 150 -3.81 -12.47 -21.17
C ARG A 150 -2.69 -11.56 -20.68
N THR A 151 -3.00 -10.54 -19.89
CA THR A 151 -2.01 -9.66 -19.24
C THR A 151 -1.47 -10.24 -17.93
N LYS A 152 -1.89 -11.45 -17.55
CA LYS A 152 -1.49 -12.10 -16.29
C LYS A 152 0.03 -12.20 -16.13
N LYS A 153 0.51 -11.62 -15.03
CA LYS A 153 1.48 -12.29 -14.17
C LYS A 153 0.71 -13.37 -13.39
N ALA A 154 0.68 -14.60 -13.91
CA ALA A 154 -0.13 -15.69 -13.37
C ALA A 154 0.04 -15.80 -11.83
N GLY A 155 -1.08 -15.95 -11.10
CA GLY A 155 -1.11 -16.21 -9.65
C GLY A 155 -0.78 -15.02 -8.74
N SER A 156 -0.84 -13.77 -9.22
CA SER A 156 -0.60 -12.60 -8.37
C SER A 156 -1.75 -12.35 -7.40
N HIS A 157 -1.42 -11.96 -6.17
CA HIS A 157 -2.36 -11.29 -5.26
C HIS A 157 -2.39 -9.79 -5.56
N CYS A 158 -3.43 -9.12 -5.08
CA CYS A 158 -3.53 -7.67 -4.96
C CYS A 158 -3.69 -7.27 -3.48
N VAL A 159 -3.90 -5.98 -3.23
CA VAL A 159 -4.31 -5.47 -1.91
C VAL A 159 -5.70 -4.88 -2.06
N SER A 160 -6.57 -5.22 -1.11
CA SER A 160 -7.86 -4.60 -0.91
C SER A 160 -7.90 -3.89 0.43
N LEU A 161 -8.96 -3.12 0.66
CA LEU A 161 -9.21 -2.44 1.91
C LEU A 161 -10.30 -3.17 2.70
N GLY A 162 -9.98 -3.58 3.92
CA GLY A 162 -10.95 -4.22 4.81
C GLY A 162 -12.08 -3.28 5.26
N GLU A 163 -12.92 -3.80 6.14
CA GLU A 163 -13.96 -3.03 6.82
C GLU A 163 -13.39 -1.87 7.62
N SER A 164 -14.19 -0.82 7.79
CA SER A 164 -13.76 0.39 8.50
C SER A 164 -13.63 0.13 9.99
N GLU A 165 -12.50 0.51 10.57
CA GLU A 165 -12.18 0.34 11.99
C GLU A 165 -11.88 1.70 12.64
N ALA A 166 -12.37 1.88 13.87
CA ALA A 166 -12.00 3.03 14.69
C ALA A 166 -10.51 3.01 15.03
N THR A 167 -9.90 4.18 15.08
CA THR A 167 -8.48 4.36 15.36
C THR A 167 -8.21 5.70 16.04
N HIS A 168 -7.01 5.87 16.59
CA HIS A 168 -6.63 7.11 17.26
C HIS A 168 -6.75 8.31 16.32
N ARG A 169 -7.08 9.46 16.92
CA ARG A 169 -7.19 10.73 16.22
C ARG A 169 -5.84 11.10 15.62
N ALA A 170 -5.81 11.30 14.31
CA ALA A 170 -4.63 11.76 13.60
C ALA A 170 -4.46 13.29 13.70
N ARG A 171 -3.26 13.75 13.36
CA ARG A 171 -2.91 15.16 13.15
C ARG A 171 -2.20 15.29 11.82
N THR A 172 -2.43 16.40 11.12
CA THR A 172 -1.62 16.78 9.97
C THR A 172 -0.31 17.38 10.46
N MET A 173 0.79 17.10 9.77
CA MET A 173 2.11 17.63 10.07
C MET A 173 2.58 18.42 8.85
N ASP A 174 3.03 19.64 9.09
CA ASP A 174 3.66 20.44 8.05
C ASP A 174 5.14 20.11 8.01
N VAL A 175 5.63 19.79 6.82
CA VAL A 175 7.02 19.38 6.60
C VAL A 175 7.65 20.24 5.53
N ARG A 176 8.92 20.60 5.76
CA ARG A 176 9.81 21.14 4.73
C ARG A 176 10.75 20.03 4.29
N TYR A 177 10.65 19.59 3.05
CA TYR A 177 11.55 18.59 2.49
C TYR A 177 12.97 19.14 2.35
N ILE A 178 13.95 18.31 2.69
CA ILE A 178 15.37 18.59 2.40
C ILE A 178 15.64 18.26 0.93
N ASP A 179 15.09 17.13 0.46
CA ASP A 179 15.11 16.70 -0.93
C ASP A 179 13.71 16.92 -1.53
N ASP A 180 13.50 17.87 -2.46
CA ASP A 180 12.17 18.14 -3.05
C ASP A 180 11.66 16.89 -3.78
N PRO A 181 10.56 16.26 -3.34
CA PRO A 181 10.03 15.03 -3.96
C PRO A 181 9.63 15.18 -5.43
N ARG A 182 9.49 16.41 -5.94
CA ARG A 182 9.15 16.69 -7.34
C ARG A 182 10.37 16.78 -8.26
N ARG A 183 11.55 17.02 -7.69
CA ARG A 183 12.78 17.31 -8.44
C ARG A 183 13.88 16.30 -8.16
N SER A 184 13.83 15.64 -7.01
CA SER A 184 14.85 14.71 -6.55
C SER A 184 14.27 13.32 -6.38
N PRO A 185 15.05 12.26 -6.68
CA PRO A 185 14.65 10.90 -6.37
C PRO A 185 14.51 10.72 -4.85
N PRO A 186 13.75 9.71 -4.39
CA PRO A 186 13.68 9.36 -2.98
C PRO A 186 15.07 9.15 -2.38
N HIS A 187 15.25 9.53 -1.11
CA HIS A 187 16.46 9.22 -0.37
C HIS A 187 16.68 7.71 -0.33
N ILE A 188 15.61 6.95 -0.08
CA ILE A 188 15.58 5.49 0.02
C ILE A 188 14.26 4.98 -0.58
N THR A 189 14.33 3.88 -1.33
CA THR A 189 13.19 3.11 -1.83
C THR A 189 13.28 1.66 -1.36
N PHE A 190 12.21 1.15 -0.73
CA PHE A 190 12.04 -0.27 -0.43
C PHE A 190 10.93 -0.84 -1.32
N ARG A 191 11.18 -1.98 -1.95
CA ARG A 191 10.17 -2.73 -2.72
C ARG A 191 9.91 -4.10 -2.13
N TYR A 192 8.66 -4.38 -1.82
CA TYR A 192 8.20 -5.69 -1.40
C TYR A 192 7.32 -6.29 -2.50
N ASN A 193 7.82 -7.34 -3.14
CA ASN A 193 7.06 -8.13 -4.10
C ASN A 193 6.32 -9.21 -3.33
N TYR A 194 5.00 -9.09 -3.19
CA TYR A 194 4.19 -10.04 -2.44
C TYR A 194 3.50 -11.05 -3.36
N ARG A 195 3.62 -12.34 -3.03
CA ARG A 195 3.07 -13.44 -3.84
C ARG A 195 2.60 -14.60 -2.94
N PRO A 196 1.67 -15.46 -3.40
CA PRO A 196 1.36 -16.70 -2.69
C PRO A 196 2.62 -17.53 -2.44
N MET A 197 2.70 -18.20 -1.29
CA MET A 197 3.88 -19.03 -0.95
C MET A 197 4.16 -20.10 -2.01
N GLY A 198 3.12 -20.74 -2.54
CA GLY A 198 3.25 -21.73 -3.62
C GLY A 198 3.92 -21.16 -4.88
N MET A 199 3.66 -19.88 -5.21
CA MET A 199 4.32 -19.21 -6.33
C MET A 199 5.79 -18.91 -6.05
N LEU A 200 6.12 -18.51 -4.82
CA LEU A 200 7.51 -18.28 -4.44
C LEU A 200 8.32 -19.58 -4.49
N ILE A 201 7.73 -20.71 -4.09
CA ILE A 201 8.37 -22.03 -4.20
C ILE A 201 8.49 -22.45 -5.67
N ALA A 202 7.44 -22.28 -6.48
CA ALA A 202 7.45 -22.65 -7.90
C ALA A 202 8.45 -21.83 -8.74
N GLN A 203 8.84 -20.65 -8.27
CA GLN A 203 9.83 -19.77 -8.90
C GLN A 203 11.23 -19.95 -8.28
N ASP A 204 11.41 -20.94 -7.41
CA ASP A 204 12.66 -21.20 -6.67
C ASP A 204 13.16 -19.98 -5.85
N ILE A 205 12.25 -19.09 -5.44
CA ILE A 205 12.53 -17.94 -4.57
C ILE A 205 12.48 -18.32 -3.09
N ALA A 206 11.53 -19.19 -2.73
CA ALA A 206 11.37 -19.73 -1.38
C ALA A 206 11.72 -21.23 -1.35
N PRO A 207 12.28 -21.75 -0.25
CA PRO A 207 12.65 -23.15 -0.16
C PRO A 207 11.43 -24.06 -0.23
N ARG A 208 11.54 -25.17 -0.94
CA ARG A 208 10.53 -26.22 -0.94
C ARG A 208 10.46 -26.87 0.44
N PRO A 209 9.26 -27.05 1.04
CA PRO A 209 9.13 -27.82 2.26
C PRO A 209 9.72 -29.22 2.04
N LEU A 210 10.59 -29.65 2.95
CA LEU A 210 11.06 -31.04 2.94
C LEU A 210 9.85 -31.96 3.13
N PRO A 211 9.74 -33.07 2.37
CA PRO A 211 8.71 -34.05 2.66
C PRO A 211 8.89 -34.51 4.11
N PRO A 212 7.79 -34.78 4.84
CA PRO A 212 7.90 -35.35 6.16
C PRO A 212 8.76 -36.62 6.05
N PRO A 213 9.67 -36.88 7.01
CA PRO A 213 10.45 -38.10 7.00
C PRO A 213 9.45 -39.24 6.90
N SER A 214 9.43 -39.93 5.75
CA SER A 214 8.60 -41.10 5.57
C SER A 214 9.02 -42.04 6.69
N GLU A 215 8.12 -42.23 7.66
CA GLU A 215 8.28 -43.30 8.62
C GLU A 215 8.43 -44.55 7.77
N THR A 216 9.66 -45.05 7.70
CA THR A 216 9.97 -46.39 7.26
C THR A 216 9.18 -47.26 8.22
N THR A 217 7.94 -47.53 7.84
CA THR A 217 7.20 -48.69 8.29
C THR A 217 8.15 -49.81 7.93
N ASN A 218 8.86 -50.29 8.95
CA ASN A 218 9.50 -51.59 8.96
C ASN A 218 8.36 -52.57 8.74
N VAL A 219 7.92 -52.70 7.49
CA VAL A 219 7.20 -53.86 7.03
C VAL A 219 8.24 -54.95 7.16
N HIS A 220 8.24 -55.58 8.33
CA HIS A 220 8.88 -56.85 8.55
C HIS A 220 8.25 -57.80 7.55
N VAL A 221 8.88 -57.88 6.37
CA VAL A 221 8.55 -58.87 5.35
C VAL A 221 8.95 -60.20 5.96
N GLU A 222 8.01 -60.82 6.66
CA GLU A 222 8.09 -62.20 7.06
C GLU A 222 8.19 -63.01 5.77
N ARG A 223 9.43 -63.36 5.40
CA ARG A 223 9.76 -64.21 4.26
C ARG A 223 9.19 -65.60 4.50
N ARG A 224 7.91 -65.81 4.19
CA ARG A 224 7.39 -67.15 3.94
C ARG A 224 7.88 -67.61 2.58
N GLY A 225 8.86 -68.51 2.61
CA GLY A 225 9.44 -69.14 1.45
C GLY A 225 8.38 -69.84 0.61
N ILE A 226 8.17 -69.34 -0.60
CA ILE A 226 7.50 -70.08 -1.67
C ILE A 226 8.58 -70.48 -2.66
N LYS A 227 8.99 -71.74 -2.56
CA LYS A 227 9.70 -72.48 -3.63
C LYS A 227 8.80 -72.46 -4.87
N ARG A 228 9.25 -71.86 -5.98
CA ARG A 228 8.76 -72.20 -7.31
C ARG A 228 9.92 -72.43 -8.26
N SER A 229 9.87 -73.63 -8.81
CA SER A 229 10.72 -74.26 -9.79
C SER A 229 10.68 -73.55 -11.15
N ALA A 230 11.77 -73.76 -11.89
CA ALA A 230 12.03 -73.28 -13.23
C ALA A 230 11.08 -73.85 -14.31
N SER A 231 10.83 -73.04 -15.33
CA SER A 231 10.68 -73.37 -16.78
C SER A 231 10.36 -72.04 -17.49
N SER A 232 11.27 -71.48 -18.28
CA SER A 232 11.63 -71.75 -19.69
C SER A 232 10.64 -71.19 -20.72
N MET A 233 11.21 -70.39 -21.63
CA MET A 233 10.77 -70.07 -22.99
C MET A 233 9.48 -69.27 -23.20
N ALA A 234 9.61 -68.09 -23.81
CA ALA A 234 9.38 -67.92 -25.25
C ALA A 234 9.08 -66.44 -25.57
N GLU A 235 10.02 -65.88 -26.29
CA GLU A 235 9.93 -64.83 -27.29
C GLU A 235 8.61 -64.81 -28.07
N SER A 236 7.95 -63.64 -28.14
CA SER A 236 7.15 -63.22 -29.29
C SER A 236 6.83 -61.73 -29.20
N ASP A 237 7.53 -60.99 -30.04
CA ASP A 237 7.05 -59.92 -30.89
C ASP A 237 5.51 -59.81 -31.00
N ARG A 238 4.97 -58.60 -30.80
CA ARG A 238 3.73 -58.13 -31.45
C ARG A 238 3.50 -56.64 -31.22
N GLN A 239 3.71 -55.91 -32.30
CA GLN A 239 3.20 -54.58 -32.60
C GLN A 239 1.74 -54.38 -32.16
N SER A 240 1.46 -53.22 -31.54
CA SER A 240 0.09 -52.71 -31.37
C SER A 240 0.03 -51.25 -31.83
N LYS A 241 -0.39 -51.09 -33.09
CA LYS A 241 -1.07 -49.90 -33.61
C LYS A 241 -2.45 -49.82 -32.94
N ARG A 242 -2.76 -48.72 -32.25
CA ARG A 242 -4.13 -48.22 -32.03
C ARG A 242 -4.05 -46.72 -31.78
N SER A 243 -4.36 -45.92 -32.79
CA SER A 243 -5.71 -45.44 -33.15
C SER A 243 -6.03 -44.13 -32.44
N ARG A 244 -5.88 -43.04 -33.22
CA ARG A 244 -6.60 -41.77 -33.05
C ARG A 244 -8.09 -42.08 -32.92
N THR A 245 -8.72 -41.58 -31.86
CA THR A 245 -10.17 -41.40 -31.80
C THR A 245 -10.43 -40.00 -31.28
N MET A 246 -11.22 -39.26 -32.06
CA MET A 246 -11.76 -37.96 -31.72
C MET A 246 -12.80 -38.07 -30.61
N SER A 247 -12.84 -37.07 -29.73
CA SER A 247 -14.01 -36.82 -28.88
C SER A 247 -14.09 -35.34 -28.48
N THR A 248 -14.78 -34.54 -29.29
CA THR A 248 -15.91 -33.73 -28.79
C THR A 248 -17.11 -34.70 -28.58
N PRO A 249 -18.14 -34.41 -27.76
CA PRO A 249 -18.63 -33.10 -27.29
C PRO A 249 -18.94 -33.10 -25.77
N MET A 250 -19.43 -31.97 -25.24
CA MET A 250 -20.69 -31.89 -24.47
C MET A 250 -20.82 -30.49 -23.87
N SER A 251 -21.66 -29.68 -24.52
CA SER A 251 -22.28 -28.49 -23.94
C SER A 251 -23.24 -28.94 -22.84
N VAL A 252 -22.95 -28.57 -21.59
CA VAL A 252 -23.93 -28.66 -20.51
C VAL A 252 -24.53 -27.28 -20.33
N ASP A 253 -25.75 -27.16 -20.85
CA ASP A 253 -26.69 -26.08 -20.61
C ASP A 253 -27.08 -26.15 -19.12
N MET A 254 -26.72 -25.13 -18.35
CA MET A 254 -27.06 -25.03 -16.92
C MET A 254 -27.89 -23.78 -16.68
N SER A 255 -29.16 -23.87 -17.04
CA SER A 255 -30.19 -22.92 -16.63
C SER A 255 -30.45 -23.08 -15.12
N ILE A 256 -29.87 -22.21 -14.30
CA ILE A 256 -30.24 -22.08 -12.88
C ILE A 256 -31.30 -20.99 -12.77
N ALA A 257 -32.50 -21.42 -12.39
CA ALA A 257 -33.65 -20.60 -12.08
C ALA A 257 -33.33 -19.62 -10.93
N LEU A 258 -33.53 -18.32 -11.21
CA LEU A 258 -33.57 -17.26 -10.22
C LEU A 258 -34.75 -17.49 -9.27
N ARG A 259 -34.45 -17.83 -8.01
CA ARG A 259 -35.40 -17.68 -6.90
C ARG A 259 -35.29 -16.25 -6.37
N THR A 260 -36.26 -15.43 -6.71
CA THR A 260 -36.58 -14.15 -6.08
C THR A 260 -36.87 -14.37 -4.59
N VAL A 261 -36.02 -13.83 -3.73
CA VAL A 261 -36.30 -13.70 -2.29
C VAL A 261 -36.78 -12.27 -2.05
N THR A 262 -38.03 -12.13 -1.64
CA THR A 262 -38.66 -10.92 -1.14
C THR A 262 -38.03 -10.50 0.20
N PRO A 263 -37.73 -9.21 0.42
CA PRO A 263 -37.26 -8.74 1.72
C PRO A 263 -38.42 -8.64 2.72
N MET A 264 -38.28 -9.28 3.88
CA MET A 264 -39.16 -9.10 5.03
C MET A 264 -38.91 -7.72 5.66
N SER A 265 -40.00 -6.97 5.79
CA SER A 265 -40.12 -5.73 6.54
C SER A 265 -39.86 -5.95 8.04
N VAL A 266 -38.79 -5.35 8.55
CA VAL A 266 -38.51 -5.25 9.99
C VAL A 266 -39.25 -4.03 10.54
N VAL A 267 -40.23 -4.31 11.40
CA VAL A 267 -40.94 -3.34 12.23
C VAL A 267 -39.95 -2.74 13.23
N LYS A 268 -39.87 -1.41 13.24
CA LYS A 268 -39.06 -0.64 14.19
C LYS A 268 -39.99 -0.19 15.30
N GLU A 269 -39.93 -0.86 16.45
CA GLU A 269 -40.51 -0.37 17.70
C GLU A 269 -39.68 0.80 18.24
N GLU A 270 -40.39 1.86 18.61
CA GLU A 270 -39.89 3.11 19.15
C GLU A 270 -40.12 3.09 20.67
N PRO A 271 -39.08 3.21 21.51
CA PRO A 271 -39.30 3.39 22.94
C PRO A 271 -39.52 4.87 23.27
N GLU A 272 -40.71 5.10 23.81
CA GLU A 272 -41.19 6.30 24.47
C GLU A 272 -40.26 6.69 25.64
N VAL A 273 -39.57 7.83 25.54
CA VAL A 273 -38.74 8.39 26.61
C VAL A 273 -39.55 9.41 27.41
N GLN A 274 -39.85 9.05 28.65
CA GLN A 274 -40.48 9.90 29.66
C GLN A 274 -39.60 11.10 30.03
N GLY A 275 -40.25 12.26 30.15
CA GLY A 275 -39.64 13.55 30.40
C GLY A 275 -39.01 13.70 31.79
N VAL A 276 -37.91 14.45 31.83
CA VAL A 276 -37.24 14.93 33.04
C VAL A 276 -37.27 16.46 33.03
N PRO A 277 -37.59 17.13 34.16
CA PRO A 277 -37.87 18.56 34.19
C PRO A 277 -36.62 19.44 34.02
N VAL A 278 -36.85 20.56 33.34
CA VAL A 278 -35.93 21.68 33.10
C VAL A 278 -35.66 22.42 34.41
N ALA A 279 -34.42 22.41 34.88
CA ALA A 279 -33.93 23.30 35.93
C ALA A 279 -33.34 24.57 35.29
N GLY A 280 -33.82 25.73 35.74
CA GLY A 280 -33.52 27.05 35.18
C GLY A 280 -32.10 27.58 35.44
N PRO A 281 -31.77 28.75 34.84
CA PRO A 281 -30.44 29.33 34.89
C PRO A 281 -30.14 29.99 36.25
N SER A 282 -29.07 29.56 36.91
CA SER A 282 -28.54 30.20 38.11
C SER A 282 -27.62 31.38 37.73
N ALA A 283 -27.84 32.49 38.44
CA ALA A 283 -27.19 33.78 38.28
C ALA A 283 -25.68 33.78 38.62
N PRO A 284 -24.91 34.75 38.11
CA PRO A 284 -23.48 34.88 38.40
C PRO A 284 -23.21 35.38 39.83
N ARG A 285 -22.23 34.74 40.50
CA ARG A 285 -21.68 35.18 41.79
C ARG A 285 -20.70 36.36 41.61
N PRO A 286 -20.71 37.36 42.51
CA PRO A 286 -19.80 38.49 42.47
C PRO A 286 -18.40 38.12 43.03
N VAL A 287 -17.35 38.57 42.35
CA VAL A 287 -15.96 38.48 42.83
C VAL A 287 -15.70 39.72 43.67
N ALA A 288 -15.39 39.50 44.95
CA ALA A 288 -15.05 40.54 45.90
C ALA A 288 -13.67 41.13 45.62
N SER A 289 -13.64 42.45 45.58
CA SER A 289 -12.47 43.33 45.69
C SER A 289 -11.82 43.20 47.07
N GLY A 290 -10.49 43.09 47.10
CA GLY A 290 -9.67 43.18 48.30
C GLY A 290 -8.40 43.98 48.01
N GLU A 291 -8.41 45.21 48.49
CA GLU A 291 -7.36 46.23 48.55
C GLU A 291 -6.02 45.72 49.14
N GLU A 292 -4.91 46.13 48.54
CA GLU A 292 -3.99 47.16 49.06
C GLU A 292 -2.97 46.62 50.07
N ASN A 293 -1.71 46.51 49.64
CA ASN A 293 -0.62 46.96 50.50
C ASN A 293 0.55 47.51 49.70
N ARG A 294 0.81 48.80 49.92
CA ARG A 294 1.96 49.60 49.47
C ARG A 294 3.18 49.22 50.34
N ARG A 295 4.43 49.17 49.84
CA ARG A 295 5.44 50.25 49.79
C ARG A 295 6.86 49.66 50.12
N PRO A 296 8.01 50.36 49.98
CA PRO A 296 8.90 50.22 48.82
C PRO A 296 10.42 50.04 49.17
N SER A 297 11.28 50.27 48.17
CA SER A 297 12.73 50.65 48.23
C SER A 297 13.73 49.46 48.16
N GLN A 298 14.90 49.47 47.51
CA GLN A 298 15.83 50.47 46.92
C GLN A 298 16.61 49.78 45.76
N ALA A 299 16.82 50.42 44.60
CA ALA A 299 18.05 51.12 44.15
C ALA A 299 19.10 50.29 43.37
N ARG A 300 19.38 50.80 42.16
CA ARG A 300 20.67 50.93 41.45
C ARG A 300 21.51 49.68 41.15
N THR A 301 21.82 49.46 39.87
CA THR A 301 23.08 49.92 39.25
C THR A 301 23.13 49.65 37.75
N ASP A 302 23.69 50.62 37.02
CA ASP A 302 24.08 50.59 35.62
C ASP A 302 25.15 49.52 35.34
N SER A 303 25.13 48.90 34.14
CA SER A 303 26.35 48.70 33.34
C SER A 303 26.08 48.21 31.91
N GLN A 304 26.41 49.09 30.97
CA GLN A 304 27.12 48.89 29.69
C GLN A 304 26.94 47.56 28.93
N ARG A 305 26.33 47.60 27.74
CA ARG A 305 26.97 47.86 26.42
C ARG A 305 27.94 46.75 25.97
N SER A 306 27.42 45.80 25.19
CA SER A 306 28.18 45.17 24.12
C SER A 306 27.29 44.98 22.90
N ARG A 307 27.72 45.61 21.80
CA ARG A 307 27.11 45.52 20.47
C ARG A 307 27.62 44.23 19.82
N SER A 308 26.71 43.34 19.46
CA SER A 308 26.98 42.29 18.46
C SER A 308 26.00 42.46 17.31
N SER A 309 26.57 42.71 16.14
CA SER A 309 25.88 42.90 14.87
C SER A 309 25.42 41.55 14.32
N THR A 310 24.12 41.26 14.43
CA THR A 310 23.48 40.17 13.70
C THR A 310 22.81 40.74 12.46
N VAL A 311 23.36 40.39 11.30
CA VAL A 311 22.75 40.64 9.98
C VAL A 311 21.41 39.92 9.93
N LYS A 312 20.32 40.68 9.97
CA LYS A 312 18.95 40.19 9.71
C LYS A 312 18.78 40.05 8.20
N THR A 313 18.84 38.83 7.70
CA THR A 313 18.32 38.50 6.38
C THR A 313 16.86 38.09 6.55
N GLU A 314 15.95 39.05 6.41
CA GLU A 314 14.51 38.78 6.31
C GLU A 314 14.22 38.13 4.96
N TRP A 315 13.98 36.82 4.95
CA TRP A 315 13.28 36.17 3.85
C TRP A 315 11.81 36.07 4.23
N ALA A 316 10.99 36.86 3.54
CA ALA A 316 9.54 36.87 3.69
C ALA A 316 8.98 35.45 3.46
N ILE A 317 8.35 34.91 4.50
CA ILE A 317 7.57 33.67 4.44
C ILE A 317 6.24 34.03 3.80
N LEU A 318 6.08 33.73 2.51
CA LEU A 318 4.75 33.68 1.90
C LEU A 318 4.15 32.29 2.12
N PRO A 319 2.92 32.17 2.65
CA PRO A 319 2.23 30.90 2.74
C PRO A 319 1.83 30.44 1.33
N ILE A 320 2.50 29.41 0.81
CA ILE A 320 2.12 28.76 -0.44
C ILE A 320 0.84 27.95 -0.16
N ARG A 321 -0.30 28.57 -0.46
CA ARG A 321 -1.61 27.94 -0.49
C ARG A 321 -1.65 27.03 -1.72
N TRP A 322 -1.82 25.73 -1.49
CA TRP A 322 -1.94 24.73 -2.57
C TRP A 322 -3.21 24.99 -3.38
N LEU A 323 -3.09 25.65 -4.53
CA LEU A 323 -4.12 25.71 -5.56
C LEU A 323 -3.83 24.62 -6.59
N PHE A 324 -4.62 23.56 -6.56
CA PHE A 324 -4.74 22.65 -7.69
C PHE A 324 -5.65 23.32 -8.73
N GLY A 325 -5.08 23.63 -9.89
CA GLY A 325 -5.86 23.97 -11.09
C GLY A 325 -6.46 22.68 -11.66
N SER A 326 -7.78 22.59 -11.61
CA SER A 326 -8.56 21.58 -12.32
C SER A 326 -8.58 21.95 -13.80
N GLY A 327 -7.75 21.29 -14.61
CA GLY A 327 -7.91 21.31 -16.06
C GLY A 327 -9.10 20.44 -16.43
N ILE A 328 -10.25 21.07 -16.69
CA ILE A 328 -11.38 20.45 -17.39
C ILE A 328 -11.02 20.47 -18.87
N ILE A 329 -10.85 19.29 -19.48
CA ILE A 329 -10.81 19.14 -20.93
C ILE A 329 -12.27 19.00 -21.37
N ASP A 330 -12.77 20.02 -22.05
CA ASP A 330 -14.05 19.97 -22.77
C ASP A 330 -13.77 19.37 -24.16
N LEU A 331 -14.41 18.25 -24.47
CA LEU A 331 -14.41 17.61 -25.78
C LEU A 331 -15.79 17.78 -26.39
N THR A 332 -16.00 18.88 -27.11
CA THR A 332 -17.03 18.98 -28.13
C THR A 332 -16.39 19.37 -29.44
N GLY A 333 -16.41 18.43 -30.39
CA GLY A 333 -15.85 18.61 -31.73
C GLY A 333 -16.80 19.32 -32.68
N SER A 334 -16.23 19.81 -33.78
CA SER A 334 -16.68 19.60 -35.18
C SER A 334 -16.26 20.78 -36.07
N GLY A 335 -15.88 20.47 -37.32
CA GLY A 335 -15.94 21.44 -38.41
C GLY A 335 -14.64 21.73 -39.17
N SER A 336 -14.28 20.82 -40.07
CA SER A 336 -13.82 21.07 -41.45
C SER A 336 -13.28 22.45 -41.86
N SER A 337 -12.07 22.49 -42.44
CA SER A 337 -11.89 22.85 -43.86
C SER A 337 -10.41 22.89 -44.30
N SER A 338 -10.22 22.41 -45.53
CA SER A 338 -9.15 22.62 -46.53
C SER A 338 -8.02 23.62 -46.27
N GLY A 339 -6.78 23.25 -46.65
CA GLY A 339 -5.72 24.22 -46.89
C GLY A 339 -4.36 23.59 -47.21
N SER A 340 -3.99 23.61 -48.47
CA SER A 340 -2.75 23.11 -49.10
C SER A 340 -1.44 23.78 -48.69
N ARG A 341 -0.31 23.15 -49.11
CA ARG A 341 1.09 23.66 -49.29
C ARG A 341 1.90 23.82 -47.99
N SER A 342 3.21 23.63 -47.91
CA SER A 342 4.29 23.11 -48.78
C SER A 342 5.60 23.24 -47.96
N VAL A 343 6.51 22.25 -48.08
CA VAL A 343 7.99 22.35 -48.04
C VAL A 343 8.68 23.07 -46.86
N SER A 344 9.49 22.31 -46.09
CA SER A 344 10.93 22.55 -45.77
C SER A 344 11.34 21.58 -44.64
N SER A 345 12.13 20.52 -44.86
CA SER A 345 13.61 20.47 -44.88
C SER A 345 14.29 21.01 -43.61
N GLY A 346 15.10 20.18 -42.96
CA GLY A 346 16.00 20.54 -41.83
C GLY A 346 15.95 19.47 -40.72
N GLU A 347 16.54 18.29 -40.90
CA GLU A 347 17.98 17.98 -40.82
C GLU A 347 18.45 17.63 -39.39
N VAL A 348 19.19 16.53 -39.35
CA VAL A 348 19.77 15.81 -38.22
C VAL A 348 21.09 16.47 -37.85
N ILE A 349 21.39 16.63 -36.55
CA ILE A 349 22.78 16.68 -36.08
C ILE A 349 22.90 15.82 -34.81
N ASP A 350 23.53 14.67 -35.02
CA ASP A 350 24.33 13.92 -34.06
C ASP A 350 25.78 14.31 -34.34
N LEU A 351 26.55 14.77 -33.35
CA LEU A 351 28.01 14.65 -33.34
C LEU A 351 28.54 14.57 -31.91
N THR A 352 29.20 13.45 -31.70
CA THR A 352 30.23 13.04 -30.74
C THR A 352 31.35 14.04 -30.41
N GLN A 353 31.91 13.86 -29.21
CA GLN A 353 33.31 14.10 -28.79
C GLN A 353 33.79 15.55 -28.60
N ASP A 354 34.01 15.93 -27.33
CA ASP A 354 35.32 15.85 -26.65
C ASP A 354 35.13 15.69 -25.12
#